data_AF-A0A9P0ZBB8-F1
#
_entry.id   AF-A0A9P0ZBB8-F1
#
_cell.length_a   1.000
_cell.length_b   1.000
_cell.length_c   1.000
_cell.angle_alpha   90.00
_cell.angle_beta   90.00
_cell.angle_gamma   90.00
#
_symmetry.space_group_name_H-M   'P 1'
#
loop_
_entity.id
_entity.type
_entity.pdbx_description
1 polymer ?
#
loop_
_entity_poly.entity_id
_entity_poly.type
_entity_poly.pdbx_seq_one_letter_code
_entity_poly.pdbx_strand_id
1 'polypeptide(L)'
;MLIIMLLVYSELGYFDIGDPTWECEFCNALMWYYERMGKGYKAKNPKFSLCCMQRKIKIPHLMPPPQPLSDLFHKKDARSKYFLQNIRSFNMMFSFTSLGGRIEVSQNDGNGPPMYILNGENYHRIGSLL
;
A
#
# COMPACT_ATOMS: atom_id res chain seq x y z
N MET A 1 1.84 1.85 -3.06
CA MET A 1 1.52 1.65 -1.63
C MET A 1 0.22 0.86 -1.55
N LEU A 2 0.33 -0.43 -1.84
CA LEU A 2 -0.76 -1.39 -1.72
C LEU A 2 -0.93 -1.65 -0.23
N ILE A 3 -1.89 -0.97 0.40
CA ILE A 3 -2.43 -1.49 1.64
C ILE A 3 -3.07 -2.81 1.27
N ILE A 4 -2.37 -3.86 1.66
CA ILE A 4 -2.79 -5.25 1.65
C ILE A 4 -4.06 -5.31 2.51
N MET A 5 -5.23 -5.09 1.89
CA MET A 5 -6.47 -5.69 2.36
C MET A 5 -6.45 -7.15 1.91
N LEU A 6 -5.53 -7.94 2.50
CA LEU A 6 -5.77 -9.36 2.65
C LEU A 6 -6.88 -9.47 3.68
N LEU A 7 -8.12 -9.39 3.20
CA LEU A 7 -9.24 -10.03 3.89
C LEU A 7 -8.97 -11.52 3.83
N VAL A 8 -8.13 -12.01 4.74
CA VAL A 8 -8.14 -13.41 5.12
C VAL A 8 -9.50 -13.63 5.77
N TYR A 9 -10.47 -14.11 4.99
CA TYR A 9 -11.69 -14.70 5.52
C TYR A 9 -11.26 -15.98 6.26
N SER A 10 -10.97 -15.85 7.56
CA SER A 10 -11.03 -16.98 8.47
C SER A 10 -12.49 -17.15 8.90
N GLU A 11 -12.93 -18.37 9.16
CA GLU A 11 -14.28 -18.69 9.66
C GLU A 11 -14.59 -18.10 11.07
N LEU A 12 -13.77 -17.18 11.57
CA LEU A 12 -13.71 -16.67 12.94
C LEU A 12 -13.78 -15.14 12.98
N GLY A 13 -14.69 -14.53 12.23
CA GLY A 13 -15.00 -13.10 12.36
C GLY A 13 -13.82 -12.13 12.14
N TYR A 14 -14.05 -10.87 12.44
CA TYR A 14 -13.02 -9.83 12.37
C TYR A 14 -12.15 -9.86 13.62
N PHE A 15 -10.85 -10.14 13.46
CA PHE A 15 -9.89 -10.05 14.56
C PHE A 15 -9.34 -8.63 14.67
N ASP A 16 -9.85 -7.88 15.64
CA ASP A 16 -9.40 -6.52 15.93
C ASP A 16 -8.21 -6.54 16.92
N ILE A 17 -7.08 -5.97 16.51
CA ILE A 17 -5.88 -5.80 17.34
C ILE A 17 -5.80 -4.43 18.02
N GLY A 18 -6.83 -3.60 17.84
CA GLY A 18 -6.93 -2.23 18.35
C GLY A 18 -6.26 -1.20 17.46
N ASP A 19 -6.29 0.05 17.91
CA ASP A 19 -5.70 1.20 17.22
C ASP A 19 -4.17 1.29 17.45
N PRO A 20 -3.43 1.91 16.50
CA PRO A 20 -2.01 2.21 16.69
C PRO A 20 -1.85 3.39 17.64
N THR A 21 -1.85 3.13 18.95
CA THR A 21 -1.73 4.18 19.98
C THR A 21 -0.33 4.29 20.60
N TRP A 22 0.59 3.39 20.25
CA TRP A 22 1.94 3.38 20.85
C TRP A 22 2.91 4.19 20.02
N GLU A 23 3.61 5.11 20.65
CA GLU A 23 4.51 6.02 19.97
C GLU A 23 5.95 5.51 19.99
N CYS A 24 6.64 5.59 18.85
CA CYS A 24 8.07 5.32 18.79
C CYS A 24 8.88 6.43 19.46
N GLU A 25 9.77 6.05 20.39
CA GLU A 25 10.65 6.97 21.14
C GLU A 25 11.59 7.83 20.28
N PHE A 26 11.80 7.48 19.02
CA PHE A 26 12.79 8.15 18.16
C PHE A 26 12.19 9.02 17.05
N CYS A 27 11.04 8.63 16.50
CA CYS A 27 10.44 9.30 15.33
C CYS A 27 8.97 9.65 15.51
N ASN A 28 8.39 9.40 16.69
CA ASN A 28 7.02 9.76 17.02
C ASN A 28 5.97 9.07 16.13
N ALA A 29 6.36 8.03 15.38
CA ALA A 29 5.45 7.23 14.60
C ALA A 29 4.52 6.44 15.54
N LEU A 30 3.23 6.46 15.24
CA LEU A 30 2.21 5.63 15.87
C LEU A 30 2.31 4.19 15.36
N MET A 31 2.33 3.25 16.29
CA MET A 31 2.56 1.83 16.07
C MET A 31 1.52 0.99 16.82
N TRP A 32 1.23 -0.19 16.30
CA TRP A 32 0.46 -1.19 17.05
C TRP A 32 1.33 -1.85 18.11
N TYR A 33 0.76 -2.21 19.26
CA TYR A 33 1.52 -2.89 20.32
C TYR A 33 2.18 -4.21 19.86
N TYR A 34 1.57 -4.91 18.89
CA TYR A 34 2.08 -6.17 18.34
C TYR A 34 3.23 -5.99 17.33
N GLU A 35 3.48 -4.77 16.87
CA GLU A 35 4.63 -4.42 16.03
C GLU A 35 5.92 -4.19 16.84
N ARG A 36 5.82 -4.24 18.17
CA ARG A 36 6.99 -4.15 19.05
C ARG A 36 7.98 -5.27 18.78
N MET A 37 9.24 -4.96 19.03
CA MET A 37 10.29 -5.96 19.12
C MET A 37 10.14 -6.79 20.40
N GLY A 38 10.60 -8.05 20.36
CA GLY A 38 10.61 -8.92 21.54
C GLY A 38 9.21 -9.37 21.93
N LYS A 39 8.62 -10.27 21.14
CA LYS A 39 7.26 -10.80 21.36
C LYS A 39 7.15 -11.78 22.55
N GLY A 40 8.28 -12.20 23.12
CA GLY A 40 8.35 -13.21 24.18
C GLY A 40 7.83 -12.78 25.56
N TYR A 41 7.61 -11.49 25.80
CA TYR A 41 6.99 -10.99 27.03
C TYR A 41 6.13 -9.75 26.77
N LYS A 42 5.27 -9.41 27.74
CA LYS A 42 4.51 -8.16 27.72
C LYS A 42 5.43 -7.01 28.16
N ALA A 43 5.82 -6.16 27.21
CA ALA A 43 6.70 -5.03 27.48
C ALA A 43 5.86 -3.84 27.96
N LYS A 44 6.21 -3.26 29.12
CA LYS A 44 5.60 -2.01 29.59
C LYS A 44 5.94 -0.84 28.65
N ASN A 45 7.18 -0.81 28.16
CA ASN A 45 7.67 0.17 27.19
C ASN A 45 8.07 -0.58 25.90
N PRO A 46 7.16 -0.73 24.93
CA PRO A 46 7.45 -1.41 23.67
C PRO A 46 8.45 -0.60 22.84
N LYS A 47 9.42 -1.29 22.25
CA LYS A 47 10.38 -0.70 21.30
C LYS A 47 10.04 -1.13 19.88
N PHE A 48 10.26 -0.25 18.92
CA PHE A 48 9.86 -0.45 17.52
C PHE A 48 11.05 -0.31 16.57
N SER A 49 11.07 -1.12 15.52
CA SER A 49 12.07 -1.06 14.44
C SER A 49 11.47 -0.79 13.06
N LEU A 50 10.17 -1.04 12.87
CA LEU A 50 9.51 -0.91 11.56
C LEU A 50 9.44 0.53 11.03
N CYS A 51 9.42 1.52 11.92
CA CYS A 51 9.35 2.93 11.53
C CYS A 51 10.74 3.51 11.19
N CYS A 52 11.61 3.77 12.17
CA CYS A 52 12.90 4.43 11.94
C CYS A 52 14.12 3.48 12.05
N MET A 53 13.90 2.17 12.11
CA MET A 53 14.95 1.17 12.39
C MET A 53 15.80 1.54 13.62
N GLN A 54 15.14 1.94 14.72
CA GLN A 54 15.82 2.44 15.93
C GLN A 54 16.79 3.60 15.65
N ARG A 55 16.30 4.68 15.00
CA ARG A 55 17.06 5.88 14.65
C ARG A 55 18.11 5.71 13.54
N LYS A 56 18.23 4.52 12.93
CA LYS A 56 19.15 4.29 11.81
C LYS A 56 18.72 5.01 10.53
N ILE A 57 17.42 5.20 10.35
CA ILE A 57 16.86 5.86 9.17
C ILE A 57 15.98 7.02 9.62
N LYS A 58 16.16 8.18 8.98
CA LYS A 58 15.25 9.32 9.12
C LYS A 58 14.25 9.28 7.96
N ILE A 59 13.00 8.91 8.28
CA ILE A 59 11.92 8.99 7.30
C ILE A 59 11.54 10.47 7.13
N PRO A 60 11.57 11.03 5.91
CA PRO A 60 11.09 12.39 5.68
C PRO A 60 9.59 12.47 5.95
N HIS A 61 9.13 13.60 6.48
CA HIS A 61 7.70 13.83 6.63
C HIS A 61 7.01 13.80 5.26
N LEU A 62 5.79 13.25 5.24
CA LEU A 62 4.98 13.25 4.03
C LEU A 62 4.74 14.70 3.59
N MET A 63 5.07 15.01 2.34
CA MET A 63 4.65 16.28 1.75
C MET A 63 3.12 16.32 1.66
N PRO A 64 2.50 17.48 1.89
CA PRO A 64 1.06 17.60 1.74
C PRO A 64 0.67 17.28 0.29
N PRO A 65 -0.48 16.61 0.09
CA PRO A 65 -0.95 16.32 -1.26
C PRO A 65 -1.26 17.63 -2.01
N PRO A 66 -1.14 17.64 -3.35
CA PRO A 66 -1.61 18.76 -4.17
C PRO A 66 -3.04 19.17 -3.81
N GLN A 67 -3.35 20.47 -3.90
CA GLN A 67 -4.63 21.04 -3.45
C GLN A 67 -5.87 20.27 -3.95
N PRO A 68 -5.98 19.86 -5.23
CA PRO A 68 -7.14 19.13 -5.70
C PRO A 68 -7.34 17.78 -5.00
N LEU A 69 -6.26 17.08 -4.67
CA LEU A 69 -6.31 15.82 -3.93
C LEU A 69 -6.63 16.09 -2.46
N SER A 70 -5.99 17.08 -1.85
CA SER A 70 -6.29 17.48 -0.46
C SER A 70 -7.78 17.79 -0.27
N ASP A 71 -8.36 18.52 -1.22
CA ASP A 71 -9.77 18.88 -1.23
C ASP A 71 -10.68 17.65 -1.28
N LEU A 72 -10.35 16.64 -2.09
CA LEU A 72 -11.13 15.39 -2.18
C LEU A 72 -11.14 14.59 -0.87
N PHE A 73 -10.06 14.65 -0.10
CA PHE A 73 -9.95 13.93 1.17
C PHE A 73 -10.54 14.69 2.37
N HIS A 74 -10.43 16.03 2.39
CA HIS A 74 -10.72 16.82 3.59
C HIS A 74 -11.96 17.71 3.49
N LYS A 75 -12.43 18.06 2.29
CA LYS A 75 -13.70 18.80 2.16
C LYS A 75 -14.88 17.91 2.54
N LYS A 76 -16.04 18.54 2.72
CA LYS A 76 -17.32 17.89 3.06
C LYS A 76 -18.41 18.17 2.02
N ASP A 77 -18.00 18.61 0.83
CA ASP A 77 -18.89 18.85 -0.30
C ASP A 77 -19.35 17.54 -0.96
N ALA A 78 -20.28 17.62 -1.91
CA ALA A 78 -20.81 16.44 -2.59
C ALA A 78 -19.71 15.66 -3.33
N ARG A 79 -18.71 16.37 -3.86
CA ARG A 79 -17.59 15.79 -4.61
C ARG A 79 -16.66 14.96 -3.73
N SER A 80 -16.21 15.51 -2.59
CA SER A 80 -15.36 14.78 -1.62
C SER A 80 -16.08 13.54 -1.06
N LYS A 81 -17.37 13.66 -0.73
CA LYS A 81 -18.18 12.51 -0.27
C LYS A 81 -18.27 11.41 -1.32
N TYR A 82 -18.57 11.78 -2.57
CA TYR A 82 -18.62 10.82 -3.67
C TYR A 82 -17.27 10.14 -3.90
N PHE A 83 -16.18 10.91 -3.85
CA PHE A 83 -14.82 10.38 -3.96
C PHE A 83 -14.50 9.39 -2.84
N LEU A 84 -14.71 9.74 -1.57
CA LEU A 84 -14.41 8.87 -0.43
C LEU A 84 -15.25 7.59 -0.43
N GLN A 85 -16.53 7.67 -0.80
CA GLN A 85 -17.40 6.50 -0.94
C GLN A 85 -16.94 5.54 -2.06
N ASN A 86 -16.30 6.08 -3.10
CA ASN A 86 -15.86 5.31 -4.27
C ASN A 86 -14.32 5.24 -4.39
N ILE A 87 -13.58 5.52 -3.31
CA ILE A 87 -12.13 5.70 -3.35
C ILE A 87 -11.41 4.46 -3.89
N ARG A 88 -11.94 3.27 -3.58
CA ARG A 88 -11.43 2.00 -4.12
C ARG A 88 -11.53 1.98 -5.64
N SER A 89 -12.68 2.32 -6.22
CA SER A 89 -12.89 2.35 -7.66
C SER A 89 -11.95 3.35 -8.34
N PHE A 90 -11.77 4.53 -7.75
CA PHE A 90 -10.81 5.52 -8.25
C PHE A 90 -9.37 5.00 -8.19
N ASN A 91 -8.94 4.43 -7.07
CA ASN A 91 -7.59 3.86 -6.95
C ASN A 91 -7.37 2.71 -7.94
N MET A 92 -8.36 1.86 -8.15
CA MET A 92 -8.30 0.77 -9.14
C MET A 92 -8.21 1.28 -10.57
N MET A 93 -8.93 2.35 -10.92
CA MET A 93 -8.92 2.94 -12.26
C MET A 93 -7.54 3.43 -12.69
N PHE A 94 -6.71 3.87 -11.73
CA PHE A 94 -5.35 4.33 -11.96
C PHE A 94 -4.28 3.30 -11.54
N SER A 95 -4.67 2.08 -11.15
CA SER A 95 -3.75 1.00 -10.80
C SER A 95 -3.24 0.30 -12.05
N PHE A 96 -2.51 1.04 -12.89
CA PHE A 96 -1.82 0.47 -14.05
C PHE A 96 -0.58 -0.27 -13.58
N THR A 97 -0.58 -1.59 -13.73
CA THR A 97 0.64 -2.38 -13.60
C THR A 97 1.29 -2.46 -14.98
N SER A 98 2.47 -1.87 -15.14
CA SER A 98 3.28 -2.13 -16.32
C SER A 98 3.67 -3.61 -16.33
N LEU A 99 3.29 -4.34 -17.37
CA LEU A 99 3.69 -5.73 -17.56
C LEU A 99 5.04 -5.76 -18.30
N GLY A 100 5.99 -6.55 -17.79
CA GLY A 100 7.27 -6.79 -18.45
C GLY A 100 7.45 -8.28 -18.69
N GLY A 101 7.81 -8.67 -19.92
CA GLY A 101 8.01 -10.06 -20.32
C GLY A 101 8.60 -10.14 -21.73
N ARG A 102 9.05 -11.33 -22.13
CA ARG A 102 9.44 -11.56 -23.53
C ARG A 102 8.17 -11.61 -24.37
N ILE A 103 8.05 -10.65 -25.28
CA ILE A 103 6.91 -10.55 -26.20
C ILE A 103 7.28 -11.34 -27.46
N GLU A 104 6.56 -12.42 -27.72
CA GLU A 104 6.64 -13.12 -28.99
C GLU A 104 5.60 -12.54 -29.95
N VAL A 105 6.10 -12.01 -31.07
CA VAL A 105 5.31 -11.40 -32.15
C VAL A 105 5.37 -12.21 -33.44
N SER A 106 5.99 -13.40 -33.40
CA SER A 106 6.22 -14.24 -34.58
C SER A 106 4.94 -14.84 -35.16
N GLN A 107 3.88 -14.99 -34.36
CA GLN A 107 2.57 -15.53 -34.78
C GLN A 107 1.57 -14.41 -35.05
N ASN A 108 1.85 -13.58 -36.05
CA ASN A 108 1.00 -12.43 -36.36
C ASN A 108 0.84 -12.19 -37.87
N ASP A 109 0.78 -13.29 -38.63
CA ASP A 109 0.74 -13.36 -40.09
C ASP A 109 -0.70 -13.52 -40.66
N GLY A 110 -1.72 -13.52 -39.80
CA GLY A 110 -3.13 -13.59 -40.21
C GLY A 110 -3.80 -12.23 -40.40
N ASN A 111 -5.00 -12.22 -41.02
CA ASN A 111 -5.84 -11.02 -41.19
C ASN A 111 -6.59 -10.57 -39.91
N GLY A 112 -6.28 -11.18 -38.76
CA GLY A 112 -6.90 -10.87 -37.48
C GLY A 112 -6.20 -9.71 -36.74
N PRO A 113 -6.81 -9.19 -35.66
CA PRO A 113 -6.15 -8.22 -34.79
C PRO A 113 -4.83 -8.78 -34.25
N PRO A 114 -3.77 -7.96 -34.17
CA PRO A 114 -2.46 -8.43 -33.80
C PRO A 114 -2.45 -9.03 -32.38
N MET A 115 -2.00 -10.27 -32.25
CA MET A 115 -1.86 -10.94 -30.96
C MET A 115 -0.40 -10.89 -30.49
N TYR A 116 -0.20 -10.74 -29.19
CA TYR A 116 1.12 -10.87 -28.56
C TYR A 116 1.05 -11.95 -27.49
N ILE A 117 2.02 -12.87 -27.53
CA ILE A 117 2.16 -13.93 -26.52
C ILE A 117 3.24 -13.49 -25.54
N LEU A 118 2.90 -13.52 -24.25
CA LEU A 118 3.82 -13.22 -23.16
C LEU A 118 4.37 -14.53 -22.61
N ASN A 119 5.67 -14.76 -22.80
CA ASN A 119 6.36 -15.94 -22.29
C ASN A 119 7.22 -15.59 -21.07
N GLY A 120 7.14 -16.44 -20.04
CA GLY A 120 7.90 -16.33 -18.78
C GLY A 120 7.03 -16.02 -17.54
N GLU A 121 7.69 -15.85 -16.40
CA GLU A 121 7.04 -15.44 -15.15
C GLU A 121 6.74 -13.93 -15.15
N ASN A 122 5.48 -13.57 -14.86
CA ASN A 122 5.09 -12.17 -14.69
C ASN A 122 5.47 -11.70 -13.29
N TYR A 123 6.36 -10.71 -13.20
CA TYR A 123 6.73 -10.09 -11.93
C TYR A 123 6.17 -8.67 -11.84
N HIS A 124 5.64 -8.32 -10.66
CA HIS A 124 5.39 -6.92 -10.34
C HIS A 124 6.73 -6.20 -10.20
N ARG A 125 7.09 -5.40 -11.20
CA ARG A 125 8.26 -4.52 -11.12
C ARG A 125 7.89 -3.28 -10.31
N ILE A 126 8.08 -3.37 -8.99
CA ILE A 126 8.09 -2.18 -8.13
C ILE A 126 9.35 -1.40 -8.51
N GLY A 127 9.17 -0.16 -8.99
CA GLY A 127 10.29 0.73 -9.31
C GLY A 127 11.21 0.94 -8.10
N SER A 128 12.43 1.41 -8.36
CA SER A 128 13.34 1.89 -7.31
C SER A 128 12.58 2.80 -6.35
N LEU A 129 12.70 2.57 -5.04
CA LEU A 129 12.17 3.43 -3.97
C LEU A 129 12.98 4.74 -3.83
N LEU A 130 13.60 5.21 -4.91
CA LEU A 130 14.39 6.44 -5.03
C LEU A 130 13.93 7.17 -6.29
#